data_AF-A0A0M9E7X4-F1
#
_entry.id   AF-A0A0M9E7X4-F1
#
_cell.length_a   1.000
_cell.length_b   1.000
_cell.length_c   1.000
_cell.angle_alpha   90.00
_cell.angle_beta   90.00
_cell.angle_gamma   90.00
#
_symmetry.space_group_name_H-M   'P 1'
#
loop_
_entity.id
_entity.type
_entity.pdbx_description
1 polymer ?
#
loop_
_entity_poly.entity_id
_entity_poly.type
_entity_poly.pdbx_seq_one_letter_code
_entity_poly.pdbx_strand_id
1 'polypeptide(L)'
;IGINADDSMQINAELKSGGKTVGFSGNFATSDNENNHFTINGNLQLDSDVHFSTDNETNDGNIIFYNGSVEDKIADTHTLTLDAGTEGTINFQSAIGETGRLNSLTIDEGKDINFSSTIKTKNLNISAHNSIQVGGNATIEGDVIISGKTFDNASGIIDTSAAGGKIGINADDSMQINAELKSGAGDIELGKTSTGEIQLAANLTNSSDIELASNAKMINQNVVINAGESITVQQINSTDGQSSNLDLISPLIKLKGDLAISGILNGSELNEQVDLDIAGQIKDAIDVVKTDGTVNLAAGVYDEKVEINKNVNLNVASGTAIAKSWKLISDKTVTLNGNYATSDIENNDFTFEGNVLVKDQVSLSTDNTANDGNIIFNKAIDANTNEATTNLTLKAGVGNVNMNGASGVGTAIDNLTVQSASQAVFDAIKTKGDINITADTTSLQKTVNSQGSVNISGNLELSDSIITTGKDISLNTVKVNGTDINLDTGAESSGNIQINGKLNGTTVDTDVISLNAG
;
A
#
# COMPACT_ATOMS: atom_id res chain seq x y z
N ILE A 1 9.47 2.52 -55.48
CA ILE A 1 9.15 1.20 -56.09
C ILE A 1 8.04 0.65 -55.22
N GLY A 2 6.91 0.22 -55.80
CA GLY A 2 5.85 -0.44 -55.04
C GLY A 2 6.02 -1.95 -55.18
N ILE A 3 6.04 -2.69 -54.08
CA ILE A 3 6.03 -4.15 -54.07
C ILE A 3 4.69 -4.57 -53.47
N ASN A 4 3.84 -5.21 -54.27
CA ASN A 4 2.55 -5.71 -53.83
C ASN A 4 2.54 -7.24 -53.91
N ALA A 5 2.26 -7.90 -52.80
CA ALA A 5 2.01 -9.33 -52.73
C ALA A 5 0.54 -9.55 -52.39
N ASP A 6 -0.28 -9.93 -53.38
CA ASP A 6 -1.73 -10.08 -53.19
C ASP A 6 -2.10 -11.21 -52.20
N ASP A 7 -1.18 -12.15 -51.91
CA ASP A 7 -1.35 -13.24 -50.91
C ASP A 7 -0.09 -13.43 -50.02
N SER A 8 1.02 -13.96 -50.58
CA SER A 8 2.31 -14.12 -49.91
C SER A 8 3.46 -14.17 -50.93
N MET A 9 4.51 -13.37 -50.75
CA MET A 9 5.72 -13.43 -51.59
C MET A 9 6.86 -14.10 -50.83
N GLN A 10 7.33 -15.25 -51.33
CA GLN A 10 8.58 -15.86 -50.86
C GLN A 10 9.78 -15.24 -51.58
N ILE A 11 10.72 -14.68 -50.82
CA ILE A 11 11.98 -14.18 -51.36
C ILE A 11 13.10 -15.17 -51.03
N ASN A 12 13.68 -15.78 -52.08
CA ASN A 12 14.79 -16.74 -51.96
C ASN A 12 16.16 -16.05 -51.74
N ALA A 13 16.20 -14.76 -51.43
CA ALA A 13 17.41 -13.94 -51.29
C ALA A 13 17.14 -12.64 -50.47
N GLU A 14 18.19 -11.92 -50.08
CA GLU A 14 18.11 -10.66 -49.35
C GLU A 14 17.43 -9.54 -50.18
N LEU A 15 16.42 -8.87 -49.63
CA LEU A 15 15.80 -7.67 -50.22
C LEU A 15 16.46 -6.40 -49.66
N LYS A 16 17.11 -5.59 -50.51
CA LYS A 16 17.68 -4.27 -50.17
C LYS A 16 17.01 -3.13 -50.94
N SER A 17 16.49 -2.12 -50.24
CA SER A 17 16.11 -0.84 -50.85
C SER A 17 17.34 0.09 -50.91
N GLY A 18 17.51 0.85 -52.00
CA GLY A 18 18.70 1.68 -52.22
C GLY A 18 18.49 3.16 -51.86
N GLY A 19 17.94 3.48 -50.68
CA GLY A 19 17.78 4.85 -50.18
C GLY A 19 16.65 5.69 -50.79
N LYS A 20 15.73 5.09 -51.57
CA LYS A 20 14.47 5.72 -52.01
C LYS A 20 13.30 5.15 -51.21
N THR A 21 12.19 5.88 -51.07
CA THR A 21 10.96 5.35 -50.47
C THR A 21 10.47 4.12 -51.24
N VAL A 22 10.24 3.02 -50.52
CA VAL A 22 9.64 1.80 -51.04
C VAL A 22 8.29 1.59 -50.36
N GLY A 23 7.25 1.44 -51.18
CA GLY A 23 5.90 1.12 -50.70
C GLY A 23 5.73 -0.39 -50.67
N PHE A 24 5.23 -0.93 -49.57
CA PHE A 24 4.89 -2.35 -49.45
C PHE A 24 3.41 -2.53 -49.16
N SER A 25 2.86 -3.62 -49.70
CA SER A 25 1.51 -4.10 -49.39
C SER A 25 1.48 -5.64 -49.41
N GLY A 26 0.86 -6.23 -48.39
CA GLY A 26 0.68 -7.67 -48.25
C GLY A 26 1.72 -8.39 -47.37
N ASN A 27 1.76 -9.72 -47.48
CA ASN A 27 2.62 -10.58 -46.66
C ASN A 27 3.90 -10.98 -47.41
N PHE A 28 5.03 -10.92 -46.72
CA PHE A 28 6.35 -11.23 -47.23
C PHE A 28 7.00 -12.25 -46.31
N ALA A 29 7.41 -13.37 -46.88
CA ALA A 29 8.13 -14.41 -46.16
C ALA A 29 9.48 -14.69 -46.84
N THR A 30 10.48 -15.12 -46.09
CA THR A 30 11.70 -15.67 -46.68
C THR A 30 11.63 -17.20 -46.74
N SER A 31 12.44 -17.81 -47.58
CA SER A 31 12.63 -19.27 -47.59
C SER A 31 13.56 -19.71 -46.47
N ASP A 32 13.39 -20.92 -45.93
CA ASP A 32 14.28 -21.55 -44.95
C ASP A 32 15.70 -21.79 -45.51
N ASN A 33 16.60 -20.81 -45.34
CA ASN A 33 17.98 -20.80 -45.82
C ASN A 33 18.83 -19.93 -44.89
N GLU A 34 20.14 -20.20 -44.76
CA GLU A 34 21.05 -19.48 -43.83
C GLU A 34 21.18 -17.94 -44.03
N ASN A 35 20.68 -17.36 -45.11
CA ASN A 35 20.79 -15.91 -45.43
C ASN A 35 19.42 -15.25 -45.67
N ASN A 36 18.39 -15.74 -45.00
CA ASN A 36 16.99 -15.39 -45.20
C ASN A 36 16.56 -14.10 -44.47
N HIS A 37 17.17 -12.95 -44.81
CA HIS A 37 16.94 -11.69 -44.09
C HIS A 37 16.11 -10.67 -44.87
N PHE A 38 15.37 -9.83 -44.14
CA PHE A 38 14.82 -8.57 -44.66
C PHE A 38 15.69 -7.40 -44.22
N THR A 39 16.30 -6.67 -45.18
CA THR A 39 17.12 -5.49 -44.90
C THR A 39 16.59 -4.27 -45.66
N ILE A 40 15.79 -3.45 -45.01
CA ILE A 40 15.27 -2.22 -45.60
C ILE A 40 16.25 -1.09 -45.31
N ASN A 41 16.79 -0.44 -46.35
CA ASN A 41 17.73 0.68 -46.25
C ASN A 41 17.16 1.90 -46.97
N GLY A 42 16.46 2.75 -46.23
CA GLY A 42 15.67 3.86 -46.76
C GLY A 42 14.28 3.91 -46.13
N ASN A 43 13.46 4.84 -46.60
CA ASN A 43 12.10 4.99 -46.10
C ASN A 43 11.20 3.82 -46.54
N LEU A 44 10.47 3.24 -45.60
CA LEU A 44 9.35 2.32 -45.82
C LEU A 44 8.04 3.09 -45.69
N GLN A 45 7.14 2.95 -46.65
CA GLN A 45 5.77 3.44 -46.56
C GLN A 45 4.78 2.26 -46.64
N LEU A 46 3.83 2.19 -45.71
CA LEU A 46 2.75 1.20 -45.72
C LEU A 46 1.57 1.74 -46.56
N ASP A 47 1.23 1.02 -47.62
CA ASP A 47 0.05 1.31 -48.45
C ASP A 47 -1.15 0.42 -48.08
N SER A 48 -0.90 -0.63 -47.30
CA SER A 48 -1.86 -1.55 -46.66
C SER A 48 -1.22 -2.08 -45.37
N ASP A 49 -1.91 -2.98 -44.66
CA ASP A 49 -1.23 -3.81 -43.66
C ASP A 49 -0.09 -4.59 -44.32
N VAL A 50 1.03 -4.73 -43.61
CA VAL A 50 2.24 -5.40 -44.07
C VAL A 50 2.73 -6.37 -43.01
N HIS A 51 3.04 -7.59 -43.44
CA HIS A 51 3.66 -8.60 -42.59
C HIS A 51 5.00 -9.02 -43.19
N PHE A 52 6.09 -8.92 -42.41
CA PHE A 52 7.38 -9.55 -42.75
C PHE A 52 7.63 -10.72 -41.80
N SER A 53 7.76 -11.94 -42.34
CA SER A 53 8.11 -13.14 -41.58
C SER A 53 9.41 -13.77 -42.09
N THR A 54 10.35 -13.99 -41.19
CA THR A 54 11.55 -14.80 -41.40
C THR A 54 11.58 -16.03 -40.51
N ASP A 55 10.51 -16.29 -39.76
CA ASP A 55 10.27 -17.52 -39.02
C ASP A 55 10.17 -18.70 -39.99
N ASN A 56 11.11 -19.63 -39.87
CA ASN A 56 11.19 -20.81 -40.73
C ASN A 56 11.48 -22.03 -39.87
N GLU A 57 11.22 -23.23 -40.40
CA GLU A 57 11.34 -24.48 -39.62
C GLU A 57 12.73 -24.68 -39.00
N THR A 58 13.81 -24.23 -39.66
CA THR A 58 15.18 -24.46 -39.19
C THR A 58 16.09 -23.23 -39.12
N ASN A 59 15.94 -22.24 -40.00
CA ASN A 59 16.78 -21.03 -40.01
C ASN A 59 15.93 -19.78 -39.91
N ASP A 60 15.92 -19.15 -38.75
CA ASP A 60 15.26 -17.85 -38.57
C ASP A 60 16.15 -16.70 -39.02
N GLY A 61 15.59 -15.81 -39.83
CA GLY A 61 16.29 -14.65 -40.36
C GLY A 61 16.16 -13.39 -39.51
N ASN A 62 16.98 -12.39 -39.79
CA ASN A 62 16.85 -11.06 -39.18
C ASN A 62 15.94 -10.15 -40.03
N ILE A 63 15.22 -9.26 -39.36
CA ILE A 63 14.48 -8.16 -39.97
C ILE A 63 15.07 -6.84 -39.50
N ILE A 64 15.62 -6.06 -40.44
CA ILE A 64 16.38 -4.86 -40.10
C ILE A 64 15.93 -3.66 -40.92
N PHE A 65 15.61 -2.56 -40.22
CA PHE A 65 15.25 -1.26 -40.79
C PHE A 65 16.38 -0.26 -40.57
N TYR A 66 17.24 -0.12 -41.57
CA TYR A 66 18.35 0.82 -41.62
C TYR A 66 17.97 2.14 -42.30
N ASN A 67 18.57 3.24 -41.82
CA ASN A 67 18.56 4.58 -42.43
C ASN A 67 17.24 5.02 -43.08
N GLY A 68 16.40 5.81 -42.41
CA GLY A 68 15.18 6.37 -43.00
C GLY A 68 14.07 6.49 -41.98
N SER A 69 12.83 6.31 -42.42
CA SER A 69 11.67 6.14 -41.54
C SER A 69 10.72 5.05 -42.03
N VAL A 70 9.98 4.46 -41.10
CA VAL A 70 8.87 3.53 -41.35
C VAL A 70 7.57 4.28 -41.11
N GLU A 71 6.78 4.48 -42.14
CA GLU A 71 5.63 5.39 -42.12
C GLU A 71 4.39 4.71 -42.66
N ASP A 72 3.23 5.08 -42.13
CA ASP A 72 1.95 4.84 -42.75
C ASP A 72 1.71 5.89 -43.85
N LYS A 73 1.19 5.48 -45.00
CA LYS A 73 0.79 6.43 -46.05
C LYS A 73 -0.37 7.31 -45.63
N ILE A 74 -1.30 6.74 -44.87
CA ILE A 74 -2.41 7.46 -44.27
C ILE A 74 -2.31 7.19 -42.78
N ALA A 75 -1.90 8.17 -41.99
CA ALA A 75 -1.66 7.97 -40.57
C ALA A 75 -2.82 7.22 -39.89
N ASP A 76 -2.44 6.27 -39.03
CA ASP A 76 -3.31 5.48 -38.20
C ASP A 76 -4.25 4.50 -38.93
N THR A 77 -3.88 4.02 -40.12
CA THR A 77 -4.73 3.10 -40.88
C THR A 77 -4.17 1.69 -41.00
N HIS A 78 -2.85 1.53 -41.00
CA HIS A 78 -2.21 0.26 -41.30
C HIS A 78 -1.30 -0.25 -40.17
N THR A 79 -1.19 -1.56 -40.13
CA THR A 79 -0.38 -2.32 -39.17
C THR A 79 0.87 -2.86 -39.84
N LEU A 80 2.00 -2.75 -39.15
CA LEU A 80 3.21 -3.50 -39.48
C LEU A 80 3.32 -4.66 -38.50
N THR A 81 3.26 -5.88 -39.03
CA THR A 81 3.52 -7.12 -38.29
C THR A 81 4.88 -7.66 -38.66
N LEU A 82 5.69 -8.03 -37.66
CA LEU A 82 7.00 -8.64 -37.85
C LEU A 82 7.09 -9.95 -37.08
N ASP A 83 7.71 -10.93 -37.69
CA ASP A 83 7.92 -12.24 -37.11
C ASP A 83 9.31 -12.74 -37.54
N ALA A 84 10.26 -12.76 -36.60
CA ALA A 84 11.61 -13.24 -36.85
C ALA A 84 11.87 -14.61 -36.20
N GLY A 85 10.82 -15.31 -35.74
CA GLY A 85 10.94 -16.59 -35.04
C GLY A 85 11.77 -16.51 -33.76
N THR A 86 12.25 -17.67 -33.32
CA THR A 86 12.91 -17.84 -32.01
C THR A 86 14.37 -17.41 -31.99
N GLU A 87 15.06 -17.46 -33.13
CA GLU A 87 16.50 -17.15 -33.24
C GLU A 87 16.81 -15.86 -34.01
N GLY A 88 15.86 -15.36 -34.81
CA GLY A 88 16.03 -14.16 -35.62
C GLY A 88 15.87 -12.87 -34.81
N THR A 89 16.59 -11.81 -35.19
CA THR A 89 16.54 -10.51 -34.49
C THR A 89 15.77 -9.46 -35.29
N ILE A 90 15.12 -8.54 -34.57
CA ILE A 90 14.41 -7.39 -35.14
C ILE A 90 15.10 -6.11 -34.69
N ASN A 91 15.54 -5.28 -35.63
CA ASN A 91 16.26 -4.05 -35.32
C ASN A 91 15.76 -2.86 -36.13
N PHE A 92 15.25 -1.86 -35.42
CA PHE A 92 14.89 -0.56 -35.95
C PHE A 92 15.96 0.48 -35.61
N GLN A 93 16.79 0.81 -36.60
CA GLN A 93 17.72 1.95 -36.52
C GLN A 93 17.11 3.24 -37.07
N SER A 94 15.92 3.13 -37.67
CA SER A 94 15.15 4.19 -38.29
C SER A 94 13.98 4.59 -37.40
N ALA A 95 13.50 5.82 -37.54
CA ALA A 95 12.32 6.28 -36.81
C ALA A 95 11.05 5.63 -37.36
N ILE A 96 10.05 5.42 -36.49
CA ILE A 96 8.76 4.81 -36.85
C ILE A 96 7.66 5.85 -36.63
N GLY A 97 6.86 6.12 -37.65
CA GLY A 97 5.64 6.93 -37.58
C GLY A 97 5.84 8.43 -37.37
N GLU A 98 6.99 8.99 -37.76
CA GLU A 98 7.29 10.41 -37.58
C GLU A 98 6.38 11.32 -38.40
N THR A 99 6.08 10.93 -39.64
CA THR A 99 5.24 11.72 -40.56
C THR A 99 3.90 11.06 -40.84
N GLY A 100 3.84 9.73 -40.77
CA GLY A 100 2.62 8.94 -40.83
C GLY A 100 2.65 7.87 -39.76
N ARG A 101 2.01 8.16 -38.61
CA ARG A 101 1.93 7.22 -37.48
C ARG A 101 1.28 5.91 -37.90
N LEU A 102 1.80 4.77 -37.44
CA LEU A 102 1.20 3.47 -37.73
C LEU A 102 -0.07 3.25 -36.87
N ASN A 103 -1.07 2.54 -37.38
CA ASN A 103 -2.17 2.06 -36.53
C ASN A 103 -1.65 1.06 -35.48
N SER A 104 -0.73 0.18 -35.86
CA SER A 104 -0.06 -0.68 -34.89
C SER A 104 1.31 -1.10 -35.41
N LEU A 105 2.25 -1.24 -34.48
CA LEU A 105 3.41 -2.09 -34.67
C LEU A 105 3.21 -3.33 -33.80
N THR A 106 3.20 -4.49 -34.44
CA THR A 106 3.12 -5.78 -33.76
C THR A 106 4.37 -6.59 -34.11
N ILE A 107 5.07 -7.05 -33.09
CA ILE A 107 6.13 -8.04 -33.23
C ILE A 107 5.64 -9.31 -32.56
N ASP A 108 5.31 -10.31 -33.38
CA ASP A 108 4.75 -11.58 -32.92
C ASP A 108 5.84 -12.43 -32.25
N GLU A 109 6.99 -12.59 -32.90
CA GLU A 109 8.15 -13.29 -32.35
C GLU A 109 9.49 -12.66 -32.81
N GLY A 110 10.51 -12.82 -31.98
CA GLY A 110 11.89 -12.42 -32.26
C GLY A 110 12.80 -12.77 -31.08
N LYS A 111 14.05 -13.13 -31.34
CA LYS A 111 15.04 -13.35 -30.29
C LYS A 111 15.35 -12.06 -29.52
N ASP A 112 15.93 -11.10 -30.22
CA ASP A 112 16.29 -9.80 -29.68
C ASP A 112 15.63 -8.69 -30.49
N ILE A 113 15.03 -7.73 -29.80
CA ILE A 113 14.28 -6.62 -30.40
C ILE A 113 14.90 -5.29 -29.95
N ASN A 114 15.35 -4.49 -30.91
CA ASN A 114 16.07 -3.26 -30.63
C ASN A 114 15.44 -2.08 -31.36
N PHE A 115 15.06 -1.05 -30.60
CA PHE A 115 14.62 0.24 -31.13
C PHE A 115 15.65 1.32 -30.80
N SER A 116 16.43 1.73 -31.79
CA SER A 116 17.49 2.75 -31.61
C SER A 116 16.99 4.18 -31.88
N SER A 117 15.73 4.36 -32.29
CA SER A 117 15.14 5.64 -32.67
C SER A 117 13.71 5.78 -32.14
N THR A 118 13.03 6.86 -32.48
CA THR A 118 11.68 7.17 -32.00
C THR A 118 10.63 6.21 -32.56
N ILE A 119 9.61 5.92 -31.76
CA ILE A 119 8.47 5.08 -32.11
C ILE A 119 7.20 5.90 -31.96
N LYS A 120 6.39 5.98 -33.01
CA LYS A 120 5.04 6.54 -32.98
C LYS A 120 4.08 5.57 -33.64
N THR A 121 3.15 5.04 -32.85
CA THR A 121 2.07 4.16 -33.31
C THR A 121 0.81 4.42 -32.47
N LYS A 122 -0.37 3.93 -32.89
CA LYS A 122 -1.48 3.83 -31.95
C LYS A 122 -1.29 2.68 -30.98
N ASN A 123 -0.92 1.48 -31.42
CA ASN A 123 -0.67 0.37 -30.50
C ASN A 123 0.74 -0.20 -30.72
N LEU A 124 1.36 -0.67 -29.64
CA LEU A 124 2.65 -1.34 -29.67
C LEU A 124 2.55 -2.69 -28.95
N ASN A 125 2.64 -3.78 -29.70
CA ASN A 125 2.64 -5.14 -29.15
C ASN A 125 3.97 -5.80 -29.49
N ILE A 126 4.69 -6.29 -28.48
CA ILE A 126 6.02 -6.88 -28.65
C ILE A 126 6.09 -8.19 -27.87
N SER A 127 6.46 -9.27 -28.54
CA SER A 127 6.96 -10.50 -27.91
C SER A 127 8.39 -10.80 -28.35
N ALA A 128 9.27 -11.03 -27.38
CA ALA A 128 10.63 -11.48 -27.61
C ALA A 128 10.95 -12.75 -26.81
N HIS A 129 11.79 -13.62 -27.34
CA HIS A 129 12.28 -14.79 -26.61
C HIS A 129 13.46 -14.46 -25.69
N ASN A 130 14.18 -13.37 -25.96
CA ASN A 130 15.31 -12.93 -25.15
C ASN A 130 15.16 -11.46 -24.75
N SER A 131 15.79 -10.52 -25.46
CA SER A 131 15.89 -9.13 -24.98
C SER A 131 15.06 -8.14 -25.78
N ILE A 132 14.52 -7.14 -25.09
CA ILE A 132 13.89 -5.97 -25.71
C ILE A 132 14.59 -4.71 -25.20
N GLN A 133 15.09 -3.89 -26.12
CA GLN A 133 15.68 -2.60 -25.82
C GLN A 133 14.96 -1.46 -26.55
N VAL A 134 14.54 -0.45 -25.78
CA VAL A 134 13.91 0.78 -26.29
C VAL A 134 14.84 1.96 -26.01
N GLY A 135 15.71 2.28 -26.96
CA GLY A 135 16.68 3.37 -26.85
C GLY A 135 16.11 4.75 -27.18
N GLY A 136 15.14 4.83 -28.10
CA GLY A 136 14.46 6.08 -28.46
C GLY A 136 13.07 6.21 -27.82
N ASN A 137 12.54 7.44 -27.78
CA ASN A 137 11.22 7.69 -27.17
C ASN A 137 10.11 6.99 -27.95
N ALA A 138 9.20 6.35 -27.24
CA ALA A 138 7.97 5.76 -27.76
C ALA A 138 6.77 6.63 -27.35
N THR A 139 6.11 7.28 -28.31
CA THR A 139 4.86 8.02 -28.09
C THR A 139 3.72 7.26 -28.73
N ILE A 140 2.86 6.69 -27.89
CA ILE A 140 1.84 5.72 -28.28
C ILE A 140 0.46 6.27 -27.88
N GLU A 141 -0.57 6.14 -28.71
CA GLU A 141 -1.91 6.66 -28.34
C GLU A 141 -2.78 5.64 -27.59
N GLY A 142 -2.65 4.38 -27.95
CA GLY A 142 -3.29 3.23 -27.33
C GLY A 142 -2.29 2.42 -26.52
N ASP A 143 -2.47 1.10 -26.50
CA ASP A 143 -1.79 0.25 -25.54
C ASP A 143 -0.36 -0.10 -25.96
N VAL A 144 0.49 -0.24 -24.95
CA VAL A 144 1.85 -0.80 -25.04
C VAL A 144 1.86 -2.11 -24.26
N ILE A 145 2.01 -3.22 -24.97
CA ILE A 145 2.09 -4.56 -24.37
C ILE A 145 3.42 -5.20 -24.78
N ILE A 146 4.26 -5.46 -23.79
CA ILE A 146 5.63 -5.96 -23.99
C ILE A 146 5.83 -7.23 -23.17
N SER A 147 6.33 -8.26 -23.82
CA SER A 147 6.67 -9.55 -23.20
C SER A 147 8.04 -10.02 -23.67
N GLY A 148 8.89 -10.47 -22.75
CA GLY A 148 10.10 -11.18 -23.11
C GLY A 148 10.89 -11.70 -21.92
N LYS A 149 12.18 -12.00 -22.10
CA LYS A 149 13.04 -12.44 -21.01
C LYS A 149 13.65 -11.27 -20.26
N THR A 150 14.19 -10.29 -21.00
CA THR A 150 14.68 -9.03 -20.43
C THR A 150 14.07 -7.82 -21.14
N PHE A 151 13.86 -6.76 -20.38
CA PHE A 151 13.40 -5.47 -20.90
C PHE A 151 14.29 -4.34 -20.40
N ASP A 152 14.65 -3.41 -21.29
CA ASP A 152 15.41 -2.20 -20.96
C ASP A 152 14.93 -1.03 -21.81
N ASN A 153 14.30 -0.02 -21.20
CA ASN A 153 13.98 1.23 -21.91
C ASN A 153 15.12 2.25 -21.90
N ALA A 154 16.36 1.81 -21.66
CA ALA A 154 17.62 2.54 -21.79
C ALA A 154 17.50 4.06 -21.57
N SER A 155 17.30 4.83 -22.65
CA SER A 155 17.00 6.26 -22.58
C SER A 155 15.63 6.65 -23.14
N GLY A 156 14.86 5.69 -23.66
CA GLY A 156 13.58 5.90 -24.30
C GLY A 156 12.44 6.05 -23.30
N ILE A 157 11.84 7.23 -23.25
CA ILE A 157 10.57 7.44 -22.54
C ILE A 157 9.48 6.68 -23.28
N ILE A 158 8.63 5.95 -22.54
CA ILE A 158 7.41 5.35 -23.08
C ILE A 158 6.24 6.18 -22.57
N ASP A 159 5.50 6.79 -23.50
CA ASP A 159 4.46 7.77 -23.21
C ASP A 159 3.17 7.45 -23.94
N THR A 160 2.15 7.03 -23.17
CA THR A 160 0.77 6.84 -23.60
C THR A 160 -0.16 7.96 -23.10
N SER A 161 0.37 9.00 -22.46
CA SER A 161 -0.41 9.98 -21.69
C SER A 161 -1.38 10.84 -22.51
N ALA A 162 -1.10 11.04 -23.80
CA ALA A 162 -1.92 11.88 -24.67
C ALA A 162 -3.33 11.30 -24.91
N ALA A 163 -3.46 9.98 -24.98
CA ALA A 163 -4.72 9.30 -25.27
C ALA A 163 -5.11 8.25 -24.22
N GLY A 164 -4.22 7.95 -23.27
CA GLY A 164 -4.53 7.16 -22.09
C GLY A 164 -4.53 5.66 -22.31
N GLY A 165 -3.70 5.16 -23.22
CA GLY A 165 -3.49 3.72 -23.35
C GLY A 165 -2.69 3.13 -22.19
N LYS A 166 -2.85 1.84 -21.96
CA LYS A 166 -2.15 1.08 -20.91
C LYS A 166 -0.69 0.83 -21.27
N ILE A 167 0.19 0.76 -20.27
CA ILE A 167 1.56 0.25 -20.40
C ILE A 167 1.66 -1.05 -19.58
N GLY A 168 1.69 -2.19 -20.26
CA GLY A 168 1.91 -3.51 -19.66
C GLY A 168 3.26 -4.08 -20.08
N ILE A 169 4.17 -4.31 -19.14
CA ILE A 169 5.50 -4.87 -19.42
C ILE A 169 5.73 -6.08 -18.52
N ASN A 170 6.04 -7.22 -19.13
CA ASN A 170 6.42 -8.44 -18.42
C ASN A 170 7.75 -8.95 -18.96
N ALA A 171 8.76 -9.08 -18.10
CA ALA A 171 10.00 -9.73 -18.47
C ALA A 171 10.43 -10.78 -17.43
N ASP A 172 10.62 -12.02 -17.88
CA ASP A 172 10.77 -13.19 -17.00
C ASP A 172 12.01 -13.16 -16.10
N ASP A 173 13.11 -12.57 -16.57
CA ASP A 173 14.38 -12.48 -15.83
C ASP A 173 14.58 -11.10 -15.18
N SER A 174 14.52 -10.00 -15.95
CA SER A 174 14.68 -8.65 -15.41
C SER A 174 14.05 -7.55 -16.26
N MET A 175 13.54 -6.51 -15.59
CA MET A 175 13.01 -5.30 -16.23
C MET A 175 13.78 -4.09 -15.73
N GLN A 176 14.46 -3.37 -16.63
CA GLN A 176 15.14 -2.11 -16.32
C GLN A 176 14.32 -0.93 -16.81
N ILE A 177 13.86 -0.12 -15.86
CA ILE A 177 13.16 1.13 -16.11
C ILE A 177 14.18 2.27 -15.92
N ASN A 178 14.94 2.52 -16.97
CA ASN A 178 16.02 3.52 -17.02
C ASN A 178 15.54 4.90 -17.50
N ALA A 179 14.38 4.95 -18.15
CA ALA A 179 13.70 6.20 -18.54
C ALA A 179 12.23 6.19 -18.07
N GLU A 180 11.62 7.36 -18.03
CA GLU A 180 10.27 7.54 -17.48
C GLU A 180 9.21 6.74 -18.25
N LEU A 181 8.24 6.18 -17.51
CA LEU A 181 7.01 5.64 -18.08
C LEU A 181 5.86 6.59 -17.75
N LYS A 182 5.10 7.00 -18.76
CA LYS A 182 3.97 7.92 -18.63
C LYS A 182 2.72 7.31 -19.22
N SER A 183 1.68 7.21 -18.40
CA SER A 183 0.35 6.83 -18.88
C SER A 183 -0.71 7.88 -18.51
N GLY A 184 -1.77 7.90 -19.31
CA GLY A 184 -2.93 8.75 -19.12
C GLY A 184 -3.96 8.00 -18.29
N ALA A 185 -5.11 7.68 -18.88
CA ALA A 185 -6.19 6.96 -18.19
C ALA A 185 -5.97 5.44 -18.06
N GLY A 186 -5.02 4.87 -18.80
CA GLY A 186 -4.71 3.44 -18.76
C GLY A 186 -3.66 3.11 -17.70
N ASP A 187 -3.65 1.88 -17.20
CA ASP A 187 -2.75 1.49 -16.11
C ASP A 187 -1.29 1.38 -16.53
N ILE A 188 -0.37 1.47 -15.57
CA ILE A 188 1.01 0.99 -15.72
C ILE A 188 1.12 -0.29 -14.91
N GLU A 189 1.38 -1.41 -15.59
CA GLU A 189 1.47 -2.73 -14.99
C GLU A 189 2.83 -3.35 -15.31
N LEU A 190 3.64 -3.56 -14.28
CA LEU A 190 4.98 -4.14 -14.41
C LEU A 190 5.03 -5.50 -13.71
N GLY A 191 5.37 -6.53 -14.48
CA GLY A 191 5.71 -7.86 -13.98
C GLY A 191 4.55 -8.66 -13.38
N LYS A 192 3.36 -8.60 -13.99
CA LYS A 192 2.19 -9.41 -13.59
C LYS A 192 2.39 -10.91 -13.79
N THR A 193 3.09 -11.30 -14.84
CA THR A 193 3.31 -12.71 -15.20
C THR A 193 4.76 -13.15 -15.07
N SER A 194 5.66 -12.23 -14.70
CA SER A 194 7.09 -12.49 -14.62
C SER A 194 7.54 -12.95 -13.24
N THR A 195 8.67 -13.63 -13.21
CA THR A 195 9.43 -13.91 -11.97
C THR A 195 10.59 -12.94 -11.74
N GLY A 196 10.88 -12.08 -12.72
CA GLY A 196 12.03 -11.17 -12.72
C GLY A 196 11.88 -9.99 -11.77
N GLU A 197 13.02 -9.44 -11.32
CA GLU A 197 13.06 -8.22 -10.51
C GLU A 197 12.88 -6.98 -11.39
N ILE A 198 12.08 -6.01 -10.92
CA ILE A 198 11.93 -4.69 -11.53
C ILE A 198 13.05 -3.78 -11.01
N GLN A 199 13.84 -3.20 -11.90
CA GLN A 199 14.91 -2.27 -11.58
C GLN A 199 14.46 -0.85 -11.94
N LEU A 200 14.14 -0.06 -10.91
CA LEU A 200 13.65 1.31 -11.04
C LEU A 200 14.83 2.29 -10.97
N ALA A 201 15.15 2.92 -12.10
CA ALA A 201 16.08 4.04 -12.18
C ALA A 201 15.41 5.32 -12.70
N ALA A 202 14.09 5.31 -12.90
CA ALA A 202 13.31 6.45 -13.38
C ALA A 202 11.92 6.49 -12.74
N ASN A 203 11.24 7.62 -12.94
CA ASN A 203 9.89 7.85 -12.40
C ASN A 203 8.82 7.07 -13.18
N LEU A 204 7.71 6.83 -12.50
CA LEU A 204 6.48 6.30 -13.08
C LEU A 204 5.36 7.31 -12.85
N THR A 205 4.68 7.74 -13.91
CA THR A 205 3.60 8.72 -13.84
C THR A 205 2.36 8.20 -14.53
N ASN A 206 1.24 8.12 -13.81
CA ASN A 206 -0.05 7.69 -14.33
C ASN A 206 -1.19 8.54 -13.76
N SER A 207 -2.25 8.79 -14.53
CA SER A 207 -3.50 9.39 -14.01
C SER A 207 -4.52 8.35 -13.51
N SER A 208 -4.28 7.06 -13.74
CA SER A 208 -5.01 5.93 -13.14
C SER A 208 -4.10 5.10 -12.23
N ASP A 209 -4.11 3.77 -12.32
CA ASP A 209 -3.38 2.86 -11.42
C ASP A 209 -1.94 2.57 -11.84
N ILE A 210 -1.05 2.39 -10.85
CA ILE A 210 0.29 1.82 -11.05
C ILE A 210 0.42 0.54 -10.23
N GLU A 211 0.77 -0.57 -10.88
CA GLU A 211 0.98 -1.86 -10.26
C GLU A 211 2.40 -2.39 -10.53
N LEU A 212 3.18 -2.53 -9.47
CA LEU A 212 4.44 -3.28 -9.45
C LEU A 212 4.14 -4.67 -8.87
N ALA A 213 3.77 -5.60 -9.75
CA ALA A 213 3.30 -6.93 -9.36
C ALA A 213 4.44 -7.90 -8.98
N SER A 214 5.68 -7.53 -9.29
CA SER A 214 6.90 -8.23 -8.89
C SER A 214 7.72 -7.39 -7.92
N ASN A 215 8.68 -8.01 -7.23
CA ASN A 215 9.62 -7.29 -6.38
C ASN A 215 10.41 -6.27 -7.22
N ALA A 216 10.58 -5.08 -6.66
CA ALA A 216 11.32 -4.01 -7.29
C ALA A 216 12.55 -3.61 -6.48
N LYS A 217 13.49 -2.98 -7.18
CA LYS A 217 14.72 -2.46 -6.63
C LYS A 217 15.03 -1.12 -7.25
N MET A 218 15.33 -0.13 -6.43
CA MET A 218 15.81 1.16 -6.89
C MET A 218 17.29 1.10 -7.22
N ILE A 219 17.68 1.69 -8.35
CA ILE A 219 19.07 1.73 -8.82
C ILE A 219 19.56 3.17 -8.90
N ASN A 220 20.34 3.57 -7.89
CA ASN A 220 21.18 4.78 -7.87
C ASN A 220 20.48 6.11 -8.19
N GLN A 221 19.16 6.21 -8.06
CA GLN A 221 18.39 7.42 -8.32
C GLN A 221 17.19 7.51 -7.39
N ASN A 222 16.77 8.74 -7.11
CA ASN A 222 15.47 9.00 -6.49
C ASN A 222 14.37 8.61 -7.49
N VAL A 223 13.32 7.98 -6.98
CA VAL A 223 12.19 7.52 -7.80
C VAL A 223 10.91 8.12 -7.24
N VAL A 224 10.11 8.69 -8.13
CA VAL A 224 8.73 9.09 -7.85
C VAL A 224 7.80 8.14 -8.57
N ILE A 225 6.89 7.53 -7.82
CA ILE A 225 5.77 6.77 -8.35
C ILE A 225 4.51 7.59 -8.08
N ASN A 226 3.89 8.11 -9.13
CA ASN A 226 2.75 9.01 -9.06
C ASN A 226 1.57 8.44 -9.83
N ALA A 227 0.50 8.09 -9.13
CA ALA A 227 -0.71 7.51 -9.69
C ALA A 227 -1.94 8.32 -9.27
N GLY A 228 -2.86 8.55 -10.20
CA GLY A 228 -4.08 9.31 -9.91
C GLY A 228 -5.11 8.55 -9.07
N GLU A 229 -5.10 7.21 -9.11
CA GLU A 229 -6.06 6.37 -8.39
C GLU A 229 -5.40 5.53 -7.30
N SER A 230 -4.61 4.52 -7.67
CA SER A 230 -3.88 3.70 -6.71
C SER A 230 -2.47 3.30 -7.12
N ILE A 231 -1.63 3.06 -6.12
CA ILE A 231 -0.32 2.41 -6.27
C ILE A 231 -0.38 1.06 -5.57
N THR A 232 -0.04 -0.03 -6.27
CA THR A 232 0.14 -1.35 -5.67
C THR A 232 1.59 -1.79 -5.80
N VAL A 233 2.24 -2.13 -4.69
CA VAL A 233 3.63 -2.55 -4.67
C VAL A 233 3.80 -3.80 -3.83
N GLN A 234 4.60 -4.75 -4.33
CA GLN A 234 5.08 -5.89 -3.56
C GLN A 234 6.18 -5.44 -2.59
N GLN A 235 7.43 -5.79 -2.85
CA GLN A 235 8.60 -5.33 -2.10
C GLN A 235 9.37 -4.29 -2.92
N ILE A 236 9.89 -3.23 -2.29
CA ILE A 236 10.84 -2.31 -2.94
C ILE A 236 12.08 -2.16 -2.06
N ASN A 237 13.23 -2.50 -2.61
CA ASN A 237 14.52 -2.37 -1.92
C ASN A 237 15.40 -1.31 -2.58
N SER A 238 16.26 -0.63 -1.82
CA SER A 238 17.39 0.10 -2.39
C SER A 238 18.60 -0.82 -2.62
N THR A 239 19.44 -0.52 -3.61
CA THR A 239 20.78 -1.12 -3.73
C THR A 239 21.67 -0.73 -2.55
N ASP A 240 22.44 -1.70 -2.03
CA ASP A 240 23.40 -1.49 -0.95
C ASP A 240 24.38 -0.34 -1.26
N GLY A 241 24.33 0.71 -0.44
CA GLY A 241 25.39 1.72 -0.34
C GLY A 241 25.07 3.12 -0.88
N GLN A 242 23.91 3.35 -1.52
CA GLN A 242 23.51 4.69 -1.96
C GLN A 242 22.16 5.11 -1.37
N SER A 243 22.11 6.31 -0.83
CA SER A 243 20.88 6.90 -0.28
C SER A 243 20.02 7.42 -1.42
N SER A 244 18.94 6.71 -1.74
CA SER A 244 17.97 7.10 -2.78
C SER A 244 16.59 7.22 -2.14
N ASN A 245 15.86 8.28 -2.48
CA ASN A 245 14.53 8.55 -1.94
C ASN A 245 13.44 7.93 -2.82
N LEU A 246 12.40 7.41 -2.18
CA LEU A 246 11.20 6.90 -2.83
C LEU A 246 10.01 7.76 -2.42
N ASP A 247 9.35 8.38 -3.40
CA ASP A 247 8.12 9.12 -3.19
C ASP A 247 6.95 8.34 -3.78
N LEU A 248 5.95 8.00 -2.95
CA LEU A 248 4.72 7.33 -3.39
C LEU A 248 3.53 8.29 -3.29
N ILE A 249 2.95 8.66 -4.44
CA ILE A 249 1.95 9.72 -4.55
C ILE A 249 0.67 9.14 -5.16
N SER A 250 -0.35 8.89 -4.34
CA SER A 250 -1.65 8.40 -4.80
C SER A 250 -2.71 8.44 -3.69
N PRO A 251 -4.01 8.66 -3.99
CA PRO A 251 -5.11 8.54 -3.02
C PRO A 251 -5.08 7.25 -2.20
N LEU A 252 -4.79 6.13 -2.87
CA LEU A 252 -4.73 4.80 -2.26
C LEU A 252 -3.37 4.14 -2.54
N ILE A 253 -2.69 3.68 -1.50
CA ILE A 253 -1.50 2.86 -1.63
C ILE A 253 -1.76 1.49 -1.04
N LYS A 254 -1.41 0.43 -1.78
CA LYS A 254 -1.49 -0.96 -1.35
C LYS A 254 -0.07 -1.50 -1.20
N LEU A 255 0.36 -1.67 0.05
CA LEU A 255 1.66 -2.24 0.39
C LEU A 255 1.48 -3.74 0.64
N LYS A 256 2.04 -4.57 -0.23
CA LYS A 256 1.98 -6.02 -0.15
C LYS A 256 3.27 -6.65 0.39
N GLY A 257 4.32 -5.87 0.56
CA GLY A 257 5.61 -6.27 1.08
C GLY A 257 6.36 -5.08 1.69
N ASP A 258 7.56 -5.36 2.20
CA ASP A 258 8.42 -4.37 2.86
C ASP A 258 8.99 -3.32 1.89
N LEU A 259 9.21 -2.09 2.39
CA LEU A 259 9.92 -1.02 1.67
C LEU A 259 11.28 -0.74 2.34
N ALA A 260 12.31 -1.51 1.98
CA ALA A 260 13.66 -1.33 2.51
C ALA A 260 14.44 -0.24 1.76
N ILE A 261 14.13 1.02 2.07
CA ILE A 261 14.71 2.20 1.40
C ILE A 261 15.93 2.73 2.18
N SER A 262 17.06 2.91 1.48
CA SER A 262 18.31 3.45 2.07
C SER A 262 18.31 4.97 2.21
N GLY A 263 17.43 5.67 1.47
CA GLY A 263 17.15 7.09 1.65
C GLY A 263 15.88 7.34 2.46
N ILE A 264 15.11 8.32 2.04
CA ILE A 264 13.84 8.68 2.67
C ILE A 264 12.69 8.07 1.88
N LEU A 265 11.80 7.38 2.58
CA LEU A 265 10.49 6.99 2.08
C LEU A 265 9.51 8.13 2.38
N ASN A 266 8.89 8.71 1.34
CA ASN A 266 7.92 9.78 1.49
C ASN A 266 6.56 9.41 0.91
N GLY A 267 5.52 9.86 1.61
CA GLY A 267 4.22 10.10 1.02
C GLY A 267 4.02 11.55 0.59
N SER A 268 2.75 11.91 0.46
CA SER A 268 2.23 13.20 0.02
C SER A 268 0.86 13.47 0.67
N GLU A 269 0.37 14.70 0.53
CA GLU A 269 -0.97 15.09 0.99
C GLU A 269 -2.10 14.38 0.24
N LEU A 270 -1.81 13.69 -0.86
CA LEU A 270 -2.79 12.88 -1.58
C LEU A 270 -2.99 11.51 -0.94
N ASN A 271 -2.07 11.00 -0.12
CA ASN A 271 -2.13 9.62 0.40
C ASN A 271 -3.16 9.46 1.52
N GLU A 272 -4.43 9.41 1.14
CA GLU A 272 -5.55 9.36 2.09
C GLU A 272 -5.64 8.02 2.80
N GLN A 273 -5.33 6.94 2.08
CA GLN A 273 -5.44 5.58 2.55
C GLN A 273 -4.21 4.74 2.16
N VAL A 274 -3.72 3.96 3.12
CA VAL A 274 -2.73 2.91 2.88
C VAL A 274 -3.30 1.58 3.35
N ASP A 275 -3.44 0.62 2.45
CA ASP A 275 -3.81 -0.76 2.74
C ASP A 275 -2.53 -1.60 2.88
N LEU A 276 -2.33 -2.16 4.06
CA LEU A 276 -1.13 -2.91 4.41
C LEU A 276 -1.43 -4.40 4.59
N ASP A 277 -0.77 -5.23 3.80
CA ASP A 277 -0.75 -6.68 3.96
C ASP A 277 0.25 -7.12 5.04
N ILE A 278 0.18 -8.39 5.46
CA ILE A 278 0.99 -8.92 6.57
C ILE A 278 2.49 -9.01 6.27
N ALA A 279 2.85 -8.98 4.98
CA ALA A 279 4.23 -9.07 4.54
C ALA A 279 4.93 -7.72 4.44
N GLY A 280 4.23 -6.60 4.71
CA GLY A 280 4.84 -5.27 4.80
C GLY A 280 4.99 -4.76 6.24
N GLN A 281 5.52 -3.55 6.40
CA GLN A 281 5.71 -2.89 7.69
C GLN A 281 4.69 -1.78 7.95
N ILE A 282 4.16 -1.74 9.16
CA ILE A 282 3.27 -0.69 9.68
C ILE A 282 4.01 0.64 9.67
N LYS A 283 5.31 0.66 10.00
CA LYS A 283 6.11 1.88 9.93
C LYS A 283 6.14 2.48 8.51
N ASP A 284 6.31 1.66 7.48
CA ASP A 284 6.33 2.14 6.09
C ASP A 284 4.97 2.73 5.70
N ALA A 285 3.88 2.06 6.08
CA ALA A 285 2.54 2.56 5.86
C ALA A 285 2.27 3.88 6.59
N ILE A 286 2.76 4.00 7.84
CA ILE A 286 2.72 5.26 8.58
C ILE A 286 3.53 6.31 7.82
N ASP A 287 4.79 6.08 7.46
CA ASP A 287 5.63 7.10 6.81
C ASP A 287 5.00 7.66 5.52
N VAL A 288 4.30 6.81 4.77
CA VAL A 288 3.67 7.15 3.48
C VAL A 288 2.27 7.77 3.60
N VAL A 289 1.45 7.39 4.59
CA VAL A 289 0.10 7.96 4.71
C VAL A 289 0.15 9.46 5.05
N LYS A 290 -0.79 10.26 4.53
CA LYS A 290 -0.90 11.67 4.91
C LYS A 290 -1.25 11.83 6.38
N THR A 291 -1.00 13.03 6.93
CA THR A 291 -1.45 13.36 8.29
C THR A 291 -2.97 13.25 8.36
N ASP A 292 -3.49 12.62 9.42
CA ASP A 292 -4.91 12.28 9.59
C ASP A 292 -5.46 11.31 8.52
N GLY A 293 -4.60 10.68 7.70
CA GLY A 293 -5.00 9.61 6.78
C GLY A 293 -5.24 8.27 7.49
N THR A 294 -5.63 7.25 6.74
CA THR A 294 -6.00 5.93 7.26
C THR A 294 -5.02 4.86 6.83
N VAL A 295 -4.52 4.08 7.79
CA VAL A 295 -3.79 2.84 7.55
C VAL A 295 -4.72 1.66 7.87
N ASN A 296 -5.09 0.89 6.86
CA ASN A 296 -5.83 -0.35 7.01
C ASN A 296 -4.86 -1.51 7.16
N LEU A 297 -4.92 -2.18 8.30
CA LEU A 297 -4.05 -3.29 8.65
C LEU A 297 -4.77 -4.61 8.40
N ALA A 298 -4.10 -5.53 7.71
CA ALA A 298 -4.50 -6.93 7.69
C ALA A 298 -4.37 -7.57 9.09
N ALA A 299 -5.16 -8.61 9.34
CA ALA A 299 -5.03 -9.40 10.57
C ALA A 299 -3.83 -10.35 10.48
N GLY A 300 -3.01 -10.38 11.53
CA GLY A 300 -1.86 -11.28 11.66
C GLY A 300 -0.71 -10.65 12.45
N VAL A 301 0.51 -11.15 12.22
CA VAL A 301 1.71 -10.76 12.98
C VAL A 301 2.64 -9.92 12.11
N TYR A 302 2.94 -8.72 12.57
CA TYR A 302 3.94 -7.79 12.04
C TYR A 302 5.19 -7.86 12.93
N ASP A 303 6.34 -8.25 12.36
CA ASP A 303 7.57 -8.49 13.12
C ASP A 303 8.34 -7.21 13.50
N GLU A 304 7.64 -6.17 13.95
CA GLU A 304 8.23 -4.85 14.21
C GLU A 304 7.76 -4.24 15.55
N LYS A 305 8.54 -3.27 16.03
CA LYS A 305 8.08 -2.35 17.07
C LYS A 305 7.45 -1.14 16.38
N VAL A 306 6.15 -0.95 16.55
CA VAL A 306 5.42 0.12 15.88
C VAL A 306 5.66 1.44 16.61
N GLU A 307 6.22 2.42 15.89
CA GLU A 307 6.35 3.80 16.36
C GLU A 307 5.47 4.73 15.51
N ILE A 308 4.54 5.42 16.18
CA ILE A 308 3.60 6.35 15.58
C ILE A 308 4.07 7.77 15.96
N ASN A 309 4.35 8.59 14.95
CA ASN A 309 4.98 9.91 15.11
C ASN A 309 4.18 11.07 14.49
N LYS A 310 2.99 10.78 13.94
CA LYS A 310 2.07 11.77 13.35
C LYS A 310 0.62 11.40 13.65
N ASN A 311 -0.29 12.31 13.35
CA ASN A 311 -1.71 11.98 13.46
C ASN A 311 -2.08 10.97 12.38
N VAL A 312 -2.77 9.90 12.77
CA VAL A 312 -3.14 8.80 11.87
C VAL A 312 -4.36 8.05 12.40
N ASN A 313 -5.14 7.47 11.48
CA ASN A 313 -6.16 6.49 11.81
C ASN A 313 -5.62 5.09 11.52
N LEU A 314 -5.59 4.22 12.53
CA LEU A 314 -5.30 2.80 12.35
C LEU A 314 -6.63 2.03 12.35
N ASN A 315 -6.80 1.16 11.36
CA ASN A 315 -8.03 0.39 11.19
C ASN A 315 -7.73 -1.09 10.94
N VAL A 316 -8.28 -1.96 11.78
CA VAL A 316 -8.29 -3.41 11.61
C VAL A 316 -9.74 -3.83 11.38
N ALA A 317 -10.12 -4.08 10.11
CA ALA A 317 -11.51 -4.35 9.75
C ALA A 317 -12.05 -5.66 10.35
N SER A 318 -11.19 -6.67 10.50
CA SER A 318 -11.52 -7.95 11.12
C SER A 318 -10.25 -8.60 11.68
N GLY A 319 -10.39 -9.54 12.62
CA GLY A 319 -9.25 -10.23 13.24
C GLY A 319 -8.49 -9.34 14.23
N THR A 320 -7.17 -9.50 14.29
CA THR A 320 -6.27 -8.78 15.20
C THR A 320 -4.94 -8.48 14.51
N ALA A 321 -4.47 -7.24 14.61
CA ALA A 321 -3.09 -6.89 14.24
C ALA A 321 -2.17 -7.05 15.45
N ILE A 322 -1.11 -7.84 15.30
CA ILE A 322 -0.17 -8.18 16.37
C ILE A 322 1.20 -7.60 16.00
N ALA A 323 1.78 -6.77 16.86
CA ALA A 323 3.14 -6.24 16.69
C ALA A 323 4.03 -6.60 17.89
N LYS A 324 5.33 -6.30 17.87
CA LYS A 324 6.20 -6.48 19.05
C LYS A 324 5.79 -5.55 20.20
N SER A 325 5.46 -4.31 19.87
CA SER A 325 4.99 -3.28 20.80
C SER A 325 4.34 -2.15 20.01
N TRP A 326 3.50 -1.35 20.66
CA TRP A 326 2.85 -0.18 20.03
C TRP A 326 3.19 1.08 20.80
N LYS A 327 3.75 2.09 20.12
CA LYS A 327 4.17 3.33 20.76
C LYS A 327 3.80 4.56 19.94
N LEU A 328 2.97 5.43 20.51
CA LEU A 328 2.82 6.80 20.01
C LEU A 328 3.83 7.68 20.73
N ILE A 329 4.87 8.13 20.01
CA ILE A 329 6.08 8.74 20.62
C ILE A 329 6.01 10.26 20.81
N SER A 330 4.88 10.90 20.49
CA SER A 330 4.74 12.35 20.42
C SER A 330 3.37 12.81 20.92
N ASP A 331 3.13 14.12 20.96
CA ASP A 331 1.87 14.74 21.38
C ASP A 331 0.73 14.63 20.34
N LYS A 332 0.89 13.74 19.36
CA LYS A 332 -0.03 13.54 18.24
C LYS A 332 -1.27 12.76 18.67
N THR A 333 -2.23 12.63 17.76
CA THR A 333 -3.46 11.87 18.01
C THR A 333 -3.49 10.63 17.14
N VAL A 334 -3.71 9.46 17.75
CA VAL A 334 -4.00 8.23 17.01
C VAL A 334 -5.47 7.88 17.17
N THR A 335 -6.15 7.61 16.06
CA THR A 335 -7.51 7.06 16.07
C THR A 335 -7.43 5.57 15.84
N LEU A 336 -8.01 4.76 16.72
CA LEU A 336 -7.99 3.30 16.65
C LEU A 336 -9.37 2.76 16.29
N ASN A 337 -9.39 1.77 15.40
CA ASN A 337 -10.55 0.94 15.12
C ASN A 337 -10.12 -0.53 15.00
N GLY A 338 -10.82 -1.46 15.67
CA GLY A 338 -10.55 -2.90 15.62
C GLY A 338 -9.64 -3.41 16.75
N ASN A 339 -9.11 -4.61 16.58
CA ASN A 339 -8.35 -5.30 17.63
C ASN A 339 -6.85 -5.26 17.37
N TYR A 340 -6.10 -4.94 18.43
CA TYR A 340 -4.65 -4.84 18.44
C TYR A 340 -4.09 -5.70 19.58
N ALA A 341 -2.98 -6.37 19.34
CA ALA A 341 -2.27 -7.10 20.37
C ALA A 341 -0.75 -6.97 20.24
N THR A 342 -0.04 -7.45 21.25
CA THR A 342 1.43 -7.56 21.22
C THR A 342 1.89 -9.00 21.17
N SER A 343 3.09 -9.21 20.63
CA SER A 343 3.74 -10.52 20.58
C SER A 343 4.16 -10.96 21.98
N ASP A 344 4.24 -12.28 22.21
CA ASP A 344 4.69 -12.87 23.47
C ASP A 344 6.22 -12.77 23.64
N ILE A 345 6.69 -11.56 23.91
CA ILE A 345 8.10 -11.22 24.12
C ILE A 345 8.22 -10.22 25.28
N GLU A 346 9.42 -10.04 25.83
CA GLU A 346 9.65 -9.00 26.85
C GLU A 346 9.46 -7.58 26.30
N ASN A 347 8.98 -6.65 27.15
CA ASN A 347 8.76 -5.23 26.83
C ASN A 347 7.74 -5.00 25.69
N ASN A 348 6.69 -5.81 25.68
CA ASN A 348 5.63 -5.81 24.68
C ASN A 348 4.43 -4.93 25.09
N ASP A 349 4.71 -3.65 25.37
CA ASP A 349 3.73 -2.69 25.88
C ASP A 349 2.93 -1.99 24.77
N PHE A 350 1.75 -1.46 25.14
CA PHE A 350 1.15 -0.30 24.48
C PHE A 350 1.50 0.96 25.28
N THR A 351 2.09 1.96 24.62
CA THR A 351 2.38 3.27 25.25
C THR A 351 1.95 4.41 24.34
N PHE A 352 0.98 5.20 24.80
CA PHE A 352 0.47 6.36 24.07
C PHE A 352 0.83 7.66 24.79
N GLU A 353 1.81 8.40 24.25
CA GLU A 353 2.23 9.71 24.79
C GLU A 353 1.26 10.85 24.43
N GLY A 354 0.50 10.67 23.35
CA GLY A 354 -0.49 11.62 22.84
C GLY A 354 -1.94 11.16 23.07
N ASN A 355 -2.89 11.92 22.54
CA ASN A 355 -4.32 11.59 22.67
C ASN A 355 -4.67 10.35 21.84
N VAL A 356 -5.66 9.58 22.33
CA VAL A 356 -6.20 8.44 21.60
C VAL A 356 -7.69 8.65 21.34
N LEU A 357 -8.12 8.45 20.10
CA LEU A 357 -9.54 8.40 19.77
C LEU A 357 -9.94 6.96 19.46
N VAL A 358 -11.08 6.51 19.98
CA VAL A 358 -11.62 5.18 19.68
C VAL A 358 -12.84 5.29 18.78
N LYS A 359 -12.87 4.52 17.69
CA LYS A 359 -14.06 4.36 16.84
C LYS A 359 -14.93 3.23 17.41
N ASP A 360 -15.47 2.35 16.57
CA ASP A 360 -16.48 1.35 16.91
C ASP A 360 -16.02 0.44 18.05
N GLN A 361 -15.37 -0.69 17.75
CA GLN A 361 -14.86 -1.59 18.78
C GLN A 361 -13.35 -1.56 18.77
N VAL A 362 -12.75 -1.17 19.89
CA VAL A 362 -11.31 -1.22 20.10
C VAL A 362 -10.98 -2.20 21.21
N SER A 363 -10.12 -3.16 20.90
CA SER A 363 -9.52 -4.07 21.89
C SER A 363 -8.01 -3.96 21.85
N LEU A 364 -7.37 -3.73 23.00
CA LEU A 364 -5.91 -3.78 23.16
C LEU A 364 -5.56 -4.94 24.08
N SER A 365 -4.68 -5.85 23.63
CA SER A 365 -4.29 -7.03 24.39
C SER A 365 -2.77 -7.19 24.46
N THR A 366 -2.24 -7.17 25.68
CA THR A 366 -0.87 -7.63 25.98
C THR A 366 -0.88 -8.94 26.77
N ASP A 367 -2.07 -9.44 27.11
CA ASP A 367 -2.34 -10.75 27.74
C ASP A 367 -1.89 -11.89 26.80
N ASN A 368 -0.68 -12.36 27.05
CA ASN A 368 0.04 -13.38 26.31
C ASN A 368 0.25 -14.62 27.18
N THR A 369 0.92 -15.66 26.67
CA THR A 369 1.09 -16.89 27.45
C THR A 369 2.20 -16.77 28.50
N ALA A 370 3.30 -16.10 28.16
CA ALA A 370 4.47 -15.99 29.03
C ALA A 370 4.82 -14.55 29.45
N ASN A 371 4.69 -13.59 28.54
CA ASN A 371 5.14 -12.22 28.76
C ASN A 371 3.98 -11.24 28.56
N ASP A 372 3.42 -10.77 29.67
CA ASP A 372 2.37 -9.75 29.62
C ASP A 372 2.96 -8.35 29.72
N GLY A 373 2.59 -7.50 28.77
CA GLY A 373 2.95 -6.08 28.74
C GLY A 373 1.94 -5.20 29.47
N ASN A 374 2.26 -3.92 29.58
CA ASN A 374 1.38 -2.88 30.11
C ASN A 374 0.60 -2.17 28.99
N ILE A 375 -0.50 -1.54 29.36
CA ILE A 375 -1.27 -0.63 28.51
C ILE A 375 -1.28 0.74 29.17
N ILE A 376 -0.66 1.73 28.54
CA ILE A 376 -0.43 3.06 29.12
C ILE A 376 -0.95 4.15 28.19
N PHE A 377 -1.84 5.00 28.72
CA PHE A 377 -2.30 6.24 28.09
C PHE A 377 -1.87 7.43 28.95
N ASN A 378 -0.98 8.28 28.43
CA ASN A 378 -0.47 9.45 29.15
C ASN A 378 -1.33 10.71 28.95
N LYS A 379 -2.28 10.66 28.01
CA LYS A 379 -3.23 11.74 27.69
C LYS A 379 -4.64 11.21 27.59
N ALA A 380 -5.55 12.06 27.12
CA ALA A 380 -6.96 11.74 27.04
C ALA A 380 -7.22 10.61 26.06
N ILE A 381 -8.25 9.83 26.37
CA ILE A 381 -8.81 8.85 25.47
C ILE A 381 -10.30 9.04 25.38
N ASP A 382 -10.78 9.34 24.18
CA ASP A 382 -12.17 9.73 23.95
C ASP A 382 -12.74 8.93 22.78
N ALA A 383 -14.07 8.84 22.72
CA ALA A 383 -14.72 8.34 21.52
C ALA A 383 -14.54 9.34 20.36
N ASN A 384 -14.29 8.81 19.16
CA ASN A 384 -14.10 9.61 17.96
C ASN A 384 -15.42 10.25 17.49
N THR A 385 -16.55 9.65 17.88
CA THR A 385 -17.90 10.14 17.54
C THR A 385 -18.81 10.06 18.76
N ASN A 386 -19.95 10.74 18.71
CA ASN A 386 -20.96 10.68 19.76
C ASN A 386 -21.88 9.44 19.65
N GLU A 387 -21.56 8.46 18.80
CA GLU A 387 -22.36 7.26 18.64
C GLU A 387 -22.18 6.28 19.81
N ALA A 388 -23.24 5.55 20.16
CA ALA A 388 -23.26 4.53 21.21
C ALA A 388 -22.73 3.18 20.72
N THR A 389 -21.66 3.19 19.93
CA THR A 389 -20.99 1.99 19.41
C THR A 389 -19.53 1.92 19.83
N THR A 390 -19.01 2.94 20.53
CA THR A 390 -17.59 3.16 20.79
C THR A 390 -17.11 2.44 22.05
N ASN A 391 -16.77 1.17 21.92
CA ASN A 391 -16.37 0.29 23.03
C ASN A 391 -14.85 0.15 23.14
N LEU A 392 -14.32 0.28 24.34
CA LEU A 392 -12.91 0.05 24.65
C LEU A 392 -12.74 -1.18 25.56
N THR A 393 -11.98 -2.16 25.11
CA THR A 393 -11.60 -3.35 25.87
C THR A 393 -10.09 -3.42 26.03
N LEU A 394 -9.62 -3.62 27.26
CA LEU A 394 -8.21 -3.71 27.60
C LEU A 394 -7.92 -5.05 28.30
N LYS A 395 -6.84 -5.72 27.90
CA LYS A 395 -6.38 -6.98 28.50
C LYS A 395 -4.88 -6.93 28.72
N ALA A 396 -4.48 -6.77 29.98
CA ALA A 396 -3.08 -6.71 30.35
C ALA A 396 -2.58 -7.99 31.01
N GLY A 397 -3.42 -9.00 31.25
CA GLY A 397 -3.00 -10.22 31.95
C GLY A 397 -2.43 -9.89 33.34
N VAL A 398 -1.16 -10.23 33.58
CA VAL A 398 -0.40 -9.83 34.77
C VAL A 398 0.27 -8.45 34.66
N GLY A 399 0.21 -7.79 33.51
CA GLY A 399 0.61 -6.40 33.32
C GLY A 399 -0.38 -5.39 33.90
N ASN A 400 -0.09 -4.10 33.75
CA ASN A 400 -0.90 -3.00 34.28
C ASN A 400 -1.65 -2.24 33.19
N VAL A 401 -2.80 -1.67 33.55
CA VAL A 401 -3.55 -0.69 32.75
C VAL A 401 -3.48 0.67 33.43
N ASN A 402 -2.85 1.66 32.78
CA ASN A 402 -2.69 3.01 33.32
C ASN A 402 -3.31 4.04 32.38
N MET A 403 -4.43 4.62 32.78
CA MET A 403 -5.11 5.72 32.09
C MET A 403 -4.84 7.01 32.86
N ASN A 404 -3.67 7.60 32.63
CA ASN A 404 -3.18 8.78 33.37
C ASN A 404 -3.90 10.07 32.94
N GLY A 405 -4.50 10.09 31.75
CA GLY A 405 -5.38 11.15 31.29
C GLY A 405 -6.85 10.78 31.46
N ALA A 406 -7.71 11.79 31.40
CA ALA A 406 -9.15 11.61 31.46
C ALA A 406 -9.68 10.76 30.30
N SER A 407 -10.63 9.88 30.59
CA SER A 407 -11.24 8.96 29.63
C SER A 407 -12.69 9.33 29.35
N GLY A 408 -13.05 9.60 28.10
CA GLY A 408 -14.40 9.94 27.65
C GLY A 408 -14.92 11.32 28.09
N VAL A 409 -14.07 12.16 28.68
CA VAL A 409 -14.48 13.48 29.17
C VAL A 409 -14.72 14.46 28.02
N GLY A 410 -13.93 14.38 26.94
CA GLY A 410 -14.18 15.13 25.72
C GLY A 410 -15.42 14.58 25.01
N THR A 411 -15.35 13.31 24.62
CA THR A 411 -16.45 12.58 24.00
C THR A 411 -16.58 11.21 24.68
N ALA A 412 -17.72 10.98 25.32
CA ALA A 412 -17.93 9.79 26.15
C ALA A 412 -17.84 8.50 25.32
N ILE A 413 -16.98 7.60 25.79
CA ILE A 413 -16.89 6.20 25.35
C ILE A 413 -18.22 5.51 25.68
N ASP A 414 -18.65 4.54 24.89
CA ASP A 414 -19.81 3.73 25.22
C ASP A 414 -19.51 2.79 26.39
N ASN A 415 -18.89 1.63 26.18
CA ASN A 415 -18.47 0.75 27.27
C ASN A 415 -16.95 0.77 27.47
N LEU A 416 -16.52 0.80 28.74
CA LEU A 416 -15.12 0.63 29.14
C LEU A 416 -14.97 -0.71 29.86
N THR A 417 -14.13 -1.60 29.34
CA THR A 417 -13.88 -2.92 29.92
C THR A 417 -12.39 -3.15 30.12
N VAL A 418 -11.97 -3.48 31.35
CA VAL A 418 -10.68 -4.12 31.63
C VAL A 418 -10.96 -5.58 31.98
N GLN A 419 -10.49 -6.52 31.17
CA GLN A 419 -10.76 -7.96 31.38
C GLN A 419 -9.74 -8.63 32.31
N SER A 420 -8.50 -8.16 32.30
CA SER A 420 -7.40 -8.68 33.11
C SER A 420 -6.34 -7.59 33.29
N ALA A 421 -5.86 -7.41 34.52
CA ALA A 421 -4.67 -6.62 34.86
C ALA A 421 -4.24 -6.92 36.31
N SER A 422 -2.95 -6.81 36.63
CA SER A 422 -2.49 -6.77 38.03
C SER A 422 -2.94 -5.47 38.70
N GLN A 423 -2.79 -4.34 38.00
CA GLN A 423 -3.23 -3.04 38.47
C GLN A 423 -3.95 -2.29 37.36
N ALA A 424 -5.04 -1.62 37.70
CA ALA A 424 -5.73 -0.67 36.83
C ALA A 424 -5.79 0.71 37.51
N VAL A 425 -5.23 1.74 36.89
CA VAL A 425 -5.21 3.10 37.41
C VAL A 425 -5.94 4.02 36.44
N PHE A 426 -6.89 4.80 36.94
CA PHE A 426 -7.67 5.71 36.12
C PHE A 426 -7.70 7.12 36.73
N ASP A 427 -7.60 8.12 35.86
CA ASP A 427 -7.99 9.50 36.17
C ASP A 427 -9.53 9.64 36.15
N ALA A 428 -10.09 10.74 35.60
CA ALA A 428 -11.53 10.88 35.45
C ALA A 428 -12.06 9.96 34.33
N ILE A 429 -13.21 9.32 34.54
CA ILE A 429 -13.86 8.47 33.54
C ILE A 429 -15.27 8.98 33.25
N LYS A 430 -15.66 9.00 31.98
CA LYS A 430 -17.02 9.27 31.53
C LYS A 430 -17.46 8.28 30.46
N THR A 431 -18.53 7.54 30.71
CA THR A 431 -19.11 6.58 29.75
C THR A 431 -20.62 6.73 29.55
N LYS A 432 -21.14 6.26 28.40
CA LYS A 432 -22.58 6.14 28.12
C LYS A 432 -23.13 4.75 28.49
N GLY A 433 -22.31 3.73 28.36
CA GLY A 433 -22.56 2.36 28.76
C GLY A 433 -21.83 2.01 30.05
N ASP A 434 -21.65 0.72 30.25
CA ASP A 434 -21.11 0.14 31.48
C ASP A 434 -19.60 0.35 31.60
N ILE A 435 -19.14 0.35 32.85
CA ILE A 435 -17.73 0.24 33.24
C ILE A 435 -17.55 -1.11 33.94
N ASN A 436 -16.76 -2.01 33.35
CA ASN A 436 -16.47 -3.33 33.90
C ASN A 436 -14.97 -3.51 34.06
N ILE A 437 -14.47 -3.57 35.30
CA ILE A 437 -13.04 -3.64 35.59
C ILE A 437 -12.73 -4.91 36.39
N THR A 438 -11.92 -5.78 35.77
CA THR A 438 -11.32 -6.96 36.38
C THR A 438 -9.81 -6.75 36.47
N ALA A 439 -9.34 -6.38 37.66
CA ALA A 439 -7.93 -6.25 38.00
C ALA A 439 -7.72 -6.69 39.46
N ASP A 440 -6.50 -7.03 39.89
CA ASP A 440 -6.27 -7.34 41.31
C ASP A 440 -6.49 -6.11 42.18
N THR A 441 -5.98 -4.96 41.72
CA THR A 441 -6.19 -3.65 42.34
C THR A 441 -6.59 -2.60 41.31
N THR A 442 -7.64 -1.84 41.58
CA THR A 442 -8.10 -0.69 40.81
C THR A 442 -7.92 0.58 41.63
N SER A 443 -7.38 1.64 41.05
CA SER A 443 -7.29 2.97 41.66
C SER A 443 -8.06 3.97 40.82
N LEU A 444 -9.11 4.56 41.40
CA LEU A 444 -9.87 5.67 40.81
C LEU A 444 -9.41 6.98 41.46
N GLN A 445 -8.68 7.80 40.71
CA GLN A 445 -8.08 9.03 41.22
C GLN A 445 -9.04 10.22 41.20
N LYS A 446 -10.01 10.21 40.28
CA LYS A 446 -11.02 11.26 40.12
C LYS A 446 -12.39 10.66 39.83
N THR A 447 -13.39 11.55 39.77
CA THR A 447 -14.79 11.19 39.58
C THR A 447 -15.00 10.28 38.38
N VAL A 448 -15.77 9.22 38.60
CA VAL A 448 -16.30 8.33 37.56
C VAL A 448 -17.77 8.67 37.32
N ASN A 449 -18.11 8.97 36.07
CA ASN A 449 -19.48 9.22 35.62
C ASN A 449 -19.86 8.19 34.55
N SER A 450 -20.85 7.36 34.83
CA SER A 450 -21.37 6.40 33.85
C SER A 450 -22.88 6.60 33.67
N GLN A 451 -23.40 6.44 32.45
CA GLN A 451 -24.85 6.25 32.28
C GLN A 451 -25.25 4.77 32.40
N GLY A 452 -24.26 3.86 32.40
CA GLY A 452 -24.39 2.44 32.67
C GLY A 452 -24.03 2.08 34.11
N SER A 453 -23.86 0.78 34.35
CA SER A 453 -23.45 0.21 35.64
C SER A 453 -21.93 0.33 35.82
N VAL A 454 -21.47 0.33 37.07
CA VAL A 454 -20.04 0.30 37.40
C VAL A 454 -19.73 -0.96 38.21
N ASN A 455 -18.98 -1.89 37.63
CA ASN A 455 -18.63 -3.16 38.24
C ASN A 455 -17.09 -3.30 38.37
N ILE A 456 -16.60 -3.45 39.61
CA ILE A 456 -15.17 -3.59 39.92
C ILE A 456 -14.98 -4.83 40.81
N SER A 457 -14.37 -5.89 40.28
CA SER A 457 -14.23 -7.17 40.97
C SER A 457 -13.02 -7.25 41.92
N GLY A 458 -12.01 -6.42 41.69
CA GLY A 458 -10.77 -6.36 42.48
C GLY A 458 -10.85 -5.52 43.75
N ASN A 459 -9.70 -5.36 44.41
CA ASN A 459 -9.58 -4.32 45.44
C ASN A 459 -9.69 -2.94 44.77
N LEU A 460 -10.42 -2.00 45.38
CA LEU A 460 -10.60 -0.65 44.90
C LEU A 460 -9.98 0.35 45.88
N GLU A 461 -9.08 1.18 45.39
CA GLU A 461 -8.65 2.42 46.03
C GLU A 461 -9.44 3.59 45.45
N LEU A 462 -10.31 4.18 46.27
CA LEU A 462 -11.28 5.18 45.84
C LEU A 462 -10.89 6.55 46.39
N SER A 463 -10.51 7.48 45.51
CA SER A 463 -10.10 8.83 45.89
C SER A 463 -11.18 9.88 45.62
N ASP A 464 -12.22 9.53 44.85
CA ASP A 464 -13.31 10.43 44.48
C ASP A 464 -14.60 9.62 44.18
N SER A 465 -15.68 10.30 43.81
CA SER A 465 -17.03 9.77 43.68
C SER A 465 -17.24 8.85 42.47
N ILE A 466 -18.20 7.93 42.59
CA ILE A 466 -18.74 7.14 41.48
C ILE A 466 -20.21 7.52 41.31
N ILE A 467 -20.58 7.95 40.11
CA ILE A 467 -21.92 8.42 39.79
C ILE A 467 -22.45 7.62 38.60
N THR A 468 -23.64 7.03 38.74
CA THR A 468 -24.40 6.41 37.66
C THR A 468 -25.74 7.13 37.44
N THR A 469 -26.42 6.86 36.32
CA THR A 469 -27.78 7.38 36.05
C THR A 469 -28.82 6.27 36.10
N GLY A 470 -29.11 5.79 37.30
CA GLY A 470 -30.14 4.78 37.56
C GLY A 470 -29.67 3.34 37.45
N LYS A 471 -28.37 3.11 37.61
CA LYS A 471 -27.71 1.82 37.38
C LYS A 471 -26.88 1.40 38.57
N ASP A 472 -26.55 0.11 38.61
CA ASP A 472 -25.91 -0.49 39.77
C ASP A 472 -24.44 -0.08 39.88
N ILE A 473 -23.97 0.03 41.13
CA ILE A 473 -22.56 0.14 41.49
C ILE A 473 -22.22 -1.14 42.28
N SER A 474 -21.39 -2.01 41.71
CA SER A 474 -20.96 -3.26 42.33
C SER A 474 -19.44 -3.27 42.52
N LEU A 475 -19.02 -3.29 43.78
CA LEU A 475 -17.64 -3.22 44.20
C LEU A 475 -17.29 -4.44 45.06
N ASN A 476 -16.02 -4.82 45.08
CA ASN A 476 -15.53 -5.85 46.00
C ASN A 476 -15.01 -5.23 47.31
N THR A 477 -13.69 -5.14 47.50
CA THR A 477 -13.11 -4.52 48.70
C THR A 477 -12.75 -3.08 48.38
N VAL A 478 -13.21 -2.13 49.19
CA VAL A 478 -13.03 -0.69 48.97
C VAL A 478 -12.18 -0.09 50.08
N LYS A 479 -11.16 0.66 49.69
CA LYS A 479 -10.33 1.52 50.53
C LYS A 479 -10.56 2.97 50.12
N VAL A 480 -11.10 3.77 51.04
CA VAL A 480 -11.41 5.18 50.84
C VAL A 480 -10.16 6.01 51.15
N ASN A 481 -9.62 6.69 50.14
CA ASN A 481 -8.45 7.56 50.23
C ASN A 481 -8.80 9.06 50.11
N GLY A 482 -10.04 9.39 49.71
CA GLY A 482 -10.51 10.76 49.48
C GLY A 482 -11.42 11.30 50.59
N THR A 483 -11.73 12.59 50.51
CA THR A 483 -12.68 13.28 51.40
C THR A 483 -14.03 13.43 50.72
N ASP A 484 -15.13 13.20 51.45
CA ASP A 484 -16.51 13.40 50.97
C ASP A 484 -16.86 12.62 49.69
N ILE A 485 -16.54 11.33 49.67
CA ILE A 485 -16.82 10.45 48.53
C ILE A 485 -18.31 10.14 48.46
N ASN A 486 -18.91 10.22 47.26
CA ASN A 486 -20.28 9.80 47.01
C ASN A 486 -20.31 8.58 46.08
N LEU A 487 -21.05 7.55 46.46
CA LEU A 487 -21.53 6.50 45.55
C LEU A 487 -22.99 6.81 45.25
N ASP A 488 -23.28 7.28 44.05
CA ASP A 488 -24.59 7.81 43.67
C ASP A 488 -25.13 7.08 42.45
N THR A 489 -26.29 6.44 42.59
CA THR A 489 -26.97 5.81 41.46
C THR A 489 -27.98 6.73 40.78
N GLY A 490 -28.03 8.01 41.15
CA GLY A 490 -28.93 9.02 40.58
C GLY A 490 -30.33 9.05 41.22
N ALA A 491 -30.98 10.22 41.17
CA ALA A 491 -32.28 10.46 41.81
C ALA A 491 -33.50 10.06 40.96
N GLU A 492 -33.32 9.87 39.65
CA GLU A 492 -34.42 9.69 38.68
C GLU A 492 -34.90 8.22 38.60
N SER A 493 -34.09 7.27 39.04
CA SER A 493 -34.44 5.84 39.13
C SER A 493 -33.49 5.12 40.08
N SER A 494 -33.99 4.22 40.92
CA SER A 494 -33.19 3.51 41.91
C SER A 494 -32.24 2.50 41.26
N GLY A 495 -30.95 2.53 41.65
CA GLY A 495 -29.98 1.47 41.40
C GLY A 495 -29.60 0.76 42.70
N ASN A 496 -28.73 -0.25 42.63
CA ASN A 496 -28.17 -0.91 43.81
C ASN A 496 -26.72 -0.49 44.03
N ILE A 497 -26.34 -0.27 45.29
CA ILE A 497 -24.93 -0.15 45.68
C ILE A 497 -24.56 -1.40 46.47
N GLN A 498 -23.63 -2.18 45.94
CA GLN A 498 -23.15 -3.43 46.53
C GLN A 498 -21.65 -3.36 46.78
N ILE A 499 -21.24 -3.65 48.02
CA ILE A 499 -19.84 -3.83 48.41
C ILE A 499 -19.73 -5.24 48.99
N ASN A 500 -19.12 -6.16 48.23
CA ASN A 500 -19.04 -7.57 48.61
C ASN A 500 -17.95 -7.87 49.65
N GLY A 501 -16.89 -7.06 49.65
CA GLY A 501 -15.71 -7.22 50.48
C GLY A 501 -15.72 -6.30 51.70
N LYS A 502 -14.54 -5.83 52.08
CA LYS A 502 -14.38 -4.87 53.19
C LYS A 502 -14.55 -3.44 52.70
N LEU A 503 -15.11 -2.57 53.53
CA LEU A 503 -15.07 -1.12 53.37
C LEU A 503 -14.14 -0.55 54.46
N ASN A 504 -13.00 0.00 54.06
CA ASN A 504 -11.98 0.55 54.95
C ASN A 504 -11.69 2.02 54.63
N GLY A 505 -11.39 2.84 55.66
CA GLY A 505 -10.78 4.15 55.50
C GLY A 505 -9.25 4.10 55.56
N THR A 506 -8.58 5.12 55.05
CA THR A 506 -7.13 5.35 55.20
C THR A 506 -6.76 5.95 56.54
N THR A 507 -7.67 6.72 57.14
CA THR A 507 -7.49 7.36 58.44
C THR A 507 -8.58 6.91 59.40
N VAL A 508 -8.21 6.68 60.66
CA VAL A 508 -9.18 6.36 61.69
C VAL A 508 -9.97 7.65 61.97
N ASP A 509 -11.26 7.64 61.63
CA ASP A 509 -12.30 8.62 62.02
C ASP A 509 -12.50 9.92 61.20
N THR A 510 -11.94 10.08 59.98
CA THR A 510 -12.26 11.26 59.13
C THR A 510 -12.77 10.99 57.70
N ASP A 511 -12.69 9.75 57.21
CA ASP A 511 -13.13 9.43 55.86
C ASP A 511 -14.65 9.28 55.80
N VAL A 512 -15.32 10.12 55.01
CA VAL A 512 -16.78 10.09 54.82
C VAL A 512 -17.10 9.52 53.44
N ILE A 513 -17.97 8.50 53.42
CA ILE A 513 -18.58 7.95 52.21
C ILE A 513 -20.10 8.06 52.30
N SER A 514 -20.72 8.68 51.31
CA SER A 514 -22.17 8.78 51.15
C SER A 514 -22.64 7.74 50.15
N LEU A 515 -23.76 7.09 50.44
CA LEU A 515 -24.39 6.09 49.58
C LEU A 515 -25.79 6.59 49.21
N ASN A 516 -26.01 6.90 47.94
CA ASN A 516 -27.31 7.30 47.41
C ASN A 516 -27.75 6.29 46.34
N ALA A 517 -28.74 5.47 46.66
CA ALA A 517 -29.26 4.43 45.77
C ALA A 517 -30.54 4.86 45.02
N GLY A 518 -30.86 6.15 45.02
CA GLY A 518 -32.20 6.66 44.72
C GLY A 518 -33.20 6.32 45.81
#